data_AF-A0A6I2W7R2-F1
#
_entry.id   AF-A0A6I2W7R2-F1
#
_cell.length_a   1.000
_cell.length_b   1.000
_cell.length_c   1.000
_cell.angle_alpha   90.00
_cell.angle_beta   90.00
_cell.angle_gamma   90.00
#
_symmetry.space_group_name_H-M   'P 1'
#
loop_
_entity.id
_entity.type
_entity.pdbx_description
1 polymer ?
#
loop_
_entity_poly.entity_id
_entity_poly.type
_entity_poly.pdbx_seq_one_letter_code
_entity_poly.pdbx_strand_id
1 'polypeptide(L)'
;MPAPVSTASALPARALLACSRAYCAAAPRSSDICSSLEEQWAKIVLVIKYLGSKRTLVPLLTKLVEASGASTGLDLFTGTTRVAQAMKTLGMHVTSLDSASYSKVFGDTWIALDGETANHSELVDAISHLNSLTPAAGYFTQSFCIDSRYFQPFNGERVDVVREKIASDYSGTWLEAPLLASLILAADRVDSTTGVQMAYLKNWSHRSKHKLELNDPVLLAGQGLAVQGDAL
;
A
#
# COMPACT_ATOMS: atom_id res chain seq x y z
N MET A 1 53.81 7.27 1.56
CA MET A 1 52.91 8.03 2.45
C MET A 1 52.24 9.12 1.65
N PRO A 2 50.91 9.04 1.50
CA PRO A 2 50.05 10.19 1.75
C PRO A 2 48.81 9.85 2.61
N ALA A 3 48.24 10.92 3.15
CA ALA A 3 47.31 11.06 4.26
C ALA A 3 45.83 10.66 3.96
N PRO A 4 44.94 10.64 4.97
CA PRO A 4 43.60 10.03 4.90
C PRO A 4 42.55 10.99 4.32
N VAL A 5 41.57 10.44 3.60
CA VAL A 5 40.40 11.21 3.16
C VAL A 5 39.25 11.02 4.16
N SER A 6 38.91 12.16 4.76
CA SER A 6 37.81 12.48 5.66
C SER A 6 36.46 11.85 5.29
N THR A 7 35.79 11.30 6.32
CA THR A 7 34.37 10.98 6.33
C THR A 7 33.55 12.27 6.42
N ALA A 8 32.84 12.61 5.33
CA ALA A 8 31.87 13.69 5.31
C ALA A 8 30.54 13.23 5.93
N SER A 9 30.07 14.09 6.83
CA SER A 9 28.88 14.06 7.66
C SER A 9 27.55 13.86 6.92
N ALA A 10 26.61 13.27 7.65
CA ALA A 10 25.19 13.14 7.33
C ALA A 10 24.55 14.43 6.78
N LEU A 11 23.68 14.28 5.77
CA LEU A 11 22.78 15.33 5.26
C LEU A 11 21.32 14.98 5.63
N PRO A 12 20.49 15.99 5.97
CA PRO A 12 19.18 15.81 6.59
C PRO A 12 18.05 15.60 5.57
N ALA A 13 16.90 15.15 6.10
CA ALA A 13 15.64 14.73 5.48
C ALA A 13 14.90 15.76 4.58
N ARG A 14 15.58 16.44 3.65
CA ARG A 14 14.97 17.43 2.74
C ARG A 14 14.88 17.02 1.27
N ALA A 15 15.22 15.78 0.93
CA ALA A 15 15.29 15.32 -0.46
C ALA A 15 13.94 14.89 -1.09
N LEU A 16 12.86 14.73 -0.31
CA LEU A 16 11.56 14.28 -0.83
C LEU A 16 10.71 15.39 -1.48
N LEU A 17 11.06 16.67 -1.32
CA LEU A 17 10.28 17.79 -1.90
C LEU A 17 10.71 18.23 -3.31
N ALA A 18 11.81 17.71 -3.86
CA ALA A 18 12.38 18.27 -5.09
C ALA A 18 11.72 17.80 -6.39
N CYS A 19 10.88 16.75 -6.36
CA CYS A 19 10.31 16.18 -7.59
C CYS A 19 8.99 16.83 -8.07
N SER A 20 8.35 17.67 -7.25
CA SER A 20 7.06 18.32 -7.58
C SER A 20 7.22 19.59 -8.45
N ARG A 21 8.38 20.26 -8.43
CA ARG A 21 8.51 21.59 -9.08
C ARG A 21 8.75 21.60 -10.59
N ALA A 22 9.03 20.46 -11.22
CA ALA A 22 9.41 20.43 -12.63
C ALA A 22 8.22 20.48 -13.62
N TYR A 23 6.98 20.34 -13.15
CA TYR A 23 5.79 20.26 -14.03
C TYR A 23 4.86 21.48 -14.00
N CYS A 24 5.14 22.49 -13.16
CA CYS A 24 4.26 23.65 -12.96
C CYS A 24 4.77 24.94 -13.63
N ALA A 25 5.23 24.86 -14.87
CA ALA A 25 5.59 26.03 -15.67
C ALA A 25 4.61 26.24 -16.83
N ALA A 26 3.33 26.50 -16.52
CA ALA A 26 2.37 27.32 -17.30
C ALA A 26 0.90 27.04 -16.92
N ALA A 27 0.40 27.65 -15.85
CA ALA A 27 -1.04 27.92 -15.64
C ALA A 27 -1.21 28.90 -14.46
N PRO A 28 -2.22 29.79 -14.47
CA PRO A 28 -2.34 30.89 -13.51
C PRO A 28 -2.62 30.41 -12.08
N ARG A 29 -2.12 31.21 -11.12
CA ARG A 29 -2.07 30.94 -9.67
C ARG A 29 -3.45 30.65 -9.07
N SER A 30 -3.65 29.43 -8.60
CA SER A 30 -4.62 29.08 -7.55
C SER A 30 -3.88 28.30 -6.45
N SER A 31 -3.20 29.02 -5.56
CA SER A 31 -2.38 28.43 -4.50
C SER A 31 -3.20 27.56 -3.53
N ASP A 32 -4.45 27.94 -3.27
CA ASP A 32 -5.23 27.40 -2.15
C ASP A 32 -5.92 26.07 -2.49
N ILE A 33 -6.22 25.84 -3.78
CA ILE A 33 -6.78 24.57 -4.27
C ILE A 33 -5.68 23.52 -4.41
N CYS A 34 -4.45 23.94 -4.76
CA CYS A 34 -3.33 23.02 -4.92
C CYS A 34 -2.87 22.47 -3.57
N SER A 35 -2.86 23.29 -2.52
CA SER A 35 -2.48 22.87 -1.16
C SER A 35 -3.50 21.95 -0.51
N SER A 36 -4.81 22.21 -0.65
CA SER A 36 -5.86 21.34 -0.10
C SER A 36 -5.89 19.98 -0.80
N LEU A 37 -5.69 19.97 -2.13
CA LEU A 37 -5.56 18.74 -2.87
C LEU A 37 -4.30 17.99 -2.45
N GLU A 38 -3.11 18.62 -2.36
CA GLU A 38 -1.88 17.95 -1.90
C GLU A 38 -2.02 17.30 -0.50
N GLU A 39 -2.73 17.95 0.43
CA GLU A 39 -3.06 17.39 1.76
C GLU A 39 -4.08 16.25 1.69
N GLN A 40 -5.07 16.32 0.80
CA GLN A 40 -6.02 15.22 0.54
C GLN A 40 -5.35 14.03 -0.16
N TRP A 41 -4.37 14.27 -1.05
CA TRP A 41 -3.58 13.25 -1.75
C TRP A 41 -2.66 12.48 -0.82
N ALA A 42 -2.09 13.15 0.18
CA ALA A 42 -1.23 12.53 1.18
C ALA A 42 -1.93 11.43 1.97
N LYS A 43 -3.27 11.46 2.06
CA LYS A 43 -4.09 10.48 2.79
C LYS A 43 -4.49 9.27 1.95
N ILE A 44 -4.37 9.33 0.62
CA ILE A 44 -4.70 8.19 -0.23
C ILE A 44 -3.48 7.27 -0.32
N VAL A 45 -3.62 6.07 0.24
CA VAL A 45 -2.52 5.12 0.30
C VAL A 45 -2.19 4.63 -1.11
N LEU A 46 -0.93 4.78 -1.51
CA LEU A 46 -0.42 4.12 -2.70
C LEU A 46 -0.31 2.62 -2.42
N VAL A 47 -1.33 1.89 -2.87
CA VAL A 47 -1.47 0.45 -2.62
C VAL A 47 -0.46 -0.37 -3.44
N ILE A 48 -0.77 -0.81 -4.65
CA ILE A 48 0.14 -1.63 -5.47
C ILE A 48 0.14 -1.18 -6.93
N LYS A 49 1.08 -1.69 -7.74
CA LYS A 49 0.96 -1.58 -9.20
C LYS A 49 -0.33 -2.29 -9.63
N TYR A 50 -1.20 -1.56 -10.32
CA TYR A 50 -2.50 -2.11 -10.72
C TYR A 50 -2.97 -1.50 -12.04
N LEU A 51 -3.38 -2.37 -12.98
CA LEU A 51 -3.87 -1.91 -14.28
C LEU A 51 -5.22 -1.23 -14.09
N GLY A 52 -5.36 -0.02 -14.60
CA GLY A 52 -6.61 0.72 -14.46
C GLY A 52 -6.89 1.23 -13.05
N SER A 53 -5.86 1.40 -12.20
CA SER A 53 -5.93 1.86 -10.78
C SER A 53 -6.56 3.25 -10.55
N LYS A 54 -7.17 3.85 -11.58
CA LYS A 54 -7.83 5.16 -11.61
C LYS A 54 -7.00 6.30 -11.01
N ARG A 55 -5.70 6.12 -10.81
CA ARG A 55 -4.82 7.07 -10.09
C ARG A 55 -4.93 8.50 -10.61
N THR A 56 -4.95 8.67 -11.93
CA THR A 56 -5.06 9.98 -12.58
C THR A 56 -6.47 10.57 -12.56
N LEU A 57 -7.50 9.75 -12.30
CA LEU A 57 -8.91 10.14 -12.29
C LEU A 57 -9.44 10.44 -10.90
N VAL A 58 -8.78 9.97 -9.84
CA VAL A 58 -9.15 10.27 -8.45
C VAL A 58 -9.37 11.77 -8.17
N PRO A 59 -8.60 12.75 -8.70
CA PRO A 59 -8.86 14.16 -8.41
C PRO A 59 -10.24 14.61 -8.89
N LEU A 60 -10.62 14.13 -10.07
CA LEU A 60 -11.90 14.45 -10.68
C LEU A 60 -13.03 13.71 -9.95
N LEU A 61 -12.82 12.44 -9.61
CA LEU A 61 -13.81 11.64 -8.88
C LEU A 61 -14.11 12.24 -7.51
N THR A 62 -13.10 12.70 -6.76
CA THR A 62 -13.28 13.42 -5.49
C THR A 62 -14.19 14.64 -5.66
N LYS A 63 -13.96 15.48 -6.68
CA LYS A 63 -14.80 16.65 -6.94
C LYS A 63 -16.25 16.28 -7.29
N LEU A 64 -16.44 15.21 -8.05
CA LEU A 64 -17.79 14.71 -8.39
C LEU A 64 -18.51 14.18 -7.15
N VAL A 65 -17.80 13.47 -6.29
CA VAL A 65 -18.31 12.97 -5.02
C VAL A 65 -18.70 14.13 -4.10
N GLU A 66 -17.83 15.10 -3.89
CA GLU A 66 -18.14 16.31 -3.10
C GLU A 66 -19.36 17.05 -3.65
N ALA A 67 -19.41 17.27 -4.98
CA ALA A 67 -20.51 17.96 -5.63
C ALA A 67 -21.84 17.19 -5.55
N SER A 68 -21.81 15.87 -5.38
CA SER A 68 -23.02 15.05 -5.24
C SER A 68 -23.74 15.29 -3.92
N GLY A 69 -23.03 15.73 -2.87
CA GLY A 69 -23.55 15.84 -1.51
C GLY A 69 -23.93 14.49 -0.87
N ALA A 70 -23.53 13.37 -1.46
CA ALA A 70 -23.84 12.04 -0.96
C ALA A 70 -23.08 11.74 0.34
N SER A 71 -23.74 11.08 1.29
CA SER A 71 -23.14 10.59 2.54
C SER A 71 -22.76 9.11 2.48
N THR A 72 -23.24 8.38 1.46
CA THR A 72 -22.96 6.96 1.26
C THR A 72 -22.44 6.69 -0.16
N GLY A 73 -21.51 5.76 -0.29
CA GLY A 73 -20.86 5.42 -1.55
C GLY A 73 -20.77 3.91 -1.76
N LEU A 74 -20.88 3.48 -3.01
CA LEU A 74 -20.78 2.07 -3.40
C LEU A 74 -19.74 1.90 -4.51
N ASP A 75 -18.69 1.12 -4.23
CA ASP A 75 -17.62 0.78 -5.16
C ASP A 75 -17.65 -0.72 -5.48
N LEU A 76 -18.41 -1.10 -6.52
CA LEU A 76 -18.68 -2.51 -6.88
C LEU A 76 -17.49 -3.25 -7.53
N PHE A 77 -16.45 -2.52 -7.92
CA PHE A 77 -15.27 -3.07 -8.60
C PHE A 77 -14.02 -2.43 -8.00
N THR A 78 -13.88 -2.58 -6.68
CA THR A 78 -12.99 -1.71 -5.90
C THR A 78 -11.50 -1.97 -6.15
N GLY A 79 -11.11 -3.20 -6.53
CA GLY A 79 -9.73 -3.58 -6.81
C GLY A 79 -8.76 -3.21 -5.68
N THR A 80 -7.93 -2.18 -5.88
CA THR A 80 -7.00 -1.68 -4.84
C THR A 80 -7.61 -0.64 -3.92
N THR A 81 -8.93 -0.58 -3.83
CA THR A 81 -9.73 0.33 -2.99
C THR A 81 -9.51 1.83 -3.19
N ARG A 82 -8.83 2.25 -4.27
CA ARG A 82 -8.40 3.66 -4.39
C ARG A 82 -9.57 4.65 -4.45
N VAL A 83 -10.65 4.31 -5.16
CA VAL A 83 -11.84 5.16 -5.24
C VAL A 83 -12.61 5.12 -3.92
N ALA A 84 -12.79 3.92 -3.34
CA ALA A 84 -13.38 3.75 -2.02
C ALA A 84 -12.65 4.54 -0.91
N GLN A 85 -11.31 4.55 -0.90
CA GLN A 85 -10.50 5.34 0.02
C GLN A 85 -10.72 6.84 -0.15
N ALA A 86 -10.82 7.31 -1.40
CA ALA A 86 -11.10 8.72 -1.68
C ALA A 86 -12.49 9.12 -1.15
N MET A 87 -13.51 8.30 -1.40
CA MET A 87 -14.87 8.52 -0.86
C MET A 87 -14.87 8.53 0.68
N LYS A 88 -14.20 7.57 1.32
CA LYS A 88 -14.10 7.49 2.78
C LYS A 88 -13.37 8.68 3.40
N THR A 89 -12.30 9.16 2.76
CA THR A 89 -11.55 10.35 3.21
C THR A 89 -12.39 11.63 3.18
N LEU A 90 -13.45 11.66 2.36
CA LEU A 90 -14.45 12.74 2.33
C LEU A 90 -15.55 12.57 3.39
N GLY A 91 -15.42 11.59 4.28
CA GLY A 91 -16.38 11.32 5.36
C GLY A 91 -17.58 10.48 4.96
N MET A 92 -17.57 9.85 3.78
CA MET A 92 -18.66 8.98 3.36
C MET A 92 -18.59 7.61 4.03
N HIS A 93 -19.76 7.02 4.28
CA HIS A 93 -19.85 5.59 4.58
C HIS A 93 -19.80 4.80 3.27
N VAL A 94 -18.71 4.05 3.06
CA VAL A 94 -18.44 3.37 1.79
C VAL A 94 -18.63 1.86 1.91
N THR A 95 -19.40 1.29 1.00
CA THR A 95 -19.43 -0.15 0.74
C THR A 95 -18.54 -0.45 -0.46
N SER A 96 -17.55 -1.31 -0.26
CA SER A 96 -16.62 -1.78 -1.30
C SER A 96 -16.84 -3.25 -1.59
N LEU A 97 -16.78 -3.63 -2.87
CA LEU A 97 -16.96 -5.00 -3.32
C LEU A 97 -15.98 -5.35 -4.45
N ASP A 98 -15.47 -6.58 -4.41
CA ASP A 98 -14.69 -7.20 -5.48
C ASP A 98 -14.71 -8.73 -5.30
N SER A 99 -14.41 -9.47 -6.37
CA SER A 99 -14.31 -10.93 -6.32
C SER A 99 -12.95 -11.40 -5.81
N ALA A 100 -11.90 -10.58 -5.96
CA ALA A 100 -10.53 -10.95 -5.63
C ALA A 100 -10.24 -10.90 -4.11
N SER A 101 -9.58 -11.94 -3.60
CA SER A 101 -9.24 -12.03 -2.18
C SER A 101 -8.28 -10.94 -1.70
N TYR A 102 -7.30 -10.51 -2.51
CA TYR A 102 -6.41 -9.40 -2.13
C TYR A 102 -7.19 -8.08 -2.03
N SER A 103 -8.22 -7.89 -2.85
CA SER A 103 -9.08 -6.71 -2.78
C SER A 103 -9.85 -6.69 -1.47
N LYS A 104 -10.35 -7.87 -1.03
CA LYS A 104 -11.00 -8.01 0.28
C LYS A 104 -10.07 -7.62 1.43
N VAL A 105 -8.81 -8.06 1.42
CA VAL A 105 -7.80 -7.66 2.42
C VAL A 105 -7.65 -6.13 2.47
N PHE A 106 -7.58 -5.47 1.31
CA PHE A 106 -7.50 -4.01 1.22
C PHE A 106 -8.79 -3.32 1.66
N GLY A 107 -9.95 -3.90 1.34
CA GLY A 107 -11.25 -3.43 1.78
C GLY A 107 -11.38 -3.49 3.29
N ASP A 108 -11.01 -4.62 3.90
CA ASP A 108 -11.03 -4.77 5.36
C ASP A 108 -10.08 -3.79 6.03
N THR A 109 -8.88 -3.60 5.47
CA THR A 109 -7.87 -2.70 6.01
C THR A 109 -8.28 -1.24 5.94
N TRP A 110 -8.62 -0.73 4.75
CA TRP A 110 -8.80 0.72 4.55
C TRP A 110 -10.25 1.16 4.57
N ILE A 111 -11.21 0.28 4.29
CA ILE A 111 -12.63 0.63 4.21
C ILE A 111 -13.36 0.22 5.47
N ALA A 112 -13.24 -1.04 5.92
CA ALA A 112 -13.99 -1.54 7.07
C ALA A 112 -13.45 -1.02 8.42
N LEU A 113 -12.14 -1.08 8.64
CA LEU A 113 -11.52 -0.59 9.88
C LEU A 113 -11.60 0.93 9.99
N ASP A 114 -11.78 1.42 11.21
CA ASP A 114 -11.75 2.84 11.54
C ASP A 114 -10.46 3.21 12.27
N GLY A 115 -9.62 3.98 11.60
CA GLY A 115 -8.35 4.46 12.12
C GLY A 115 -8.48 5.38 13.35
N GLU A 116 -9.65 5.92 13.68
CA GLU A 116 -9.81 6.72 14.91
C GLU A 116 -10.01 5.85 16.16
N THR A 117 -10.51 4.63 15.98
CA THR A 117 -10.83 3.70 17.08
C THR A 117 -9.85 2.53 17.20
N ALA A 118 -9.09 2.27 16.14
CA ALA A 118 -8.10 1.19 16.11
C ALA A 118 -6.96 1.40 17.12
N ASN A 119 -6.50 0.31 17.74
CA ASN A 119 -5.36 0.33 18.64
C ASN A 119 -4.04 0.38 17.86
N HIS A 120 -3.57 1.58 17.52
CA HIS A 120 -2.36 1.78 16.72
C HIS A 120 -1.10 1.20 17.36
N SER A 121 -0.93 1.28 18.67
CA SER A 121 0.23 0.70 19.36
C SER A 121 0.31 -0.81 19.16
N GLU A 122 -0.84 -1.51 19.24
CA GLU A 122 -0.90 -2.95 19.04
C GLU A 122 -0.52 -3.34 17.61
N LEU A 123 -0.96 -2.57 16.60
CA LEU A 123 -0.56 -2.78 15.21
C LEU A 123 0.94 -2.57 15.00
N VAL A 124 1.51 -1.51 15.57
CA VAL A 124 2.95 -1.20 15.49
C VAL A 124 3.80 -2.28 16.16
N ASP A 125 3.36 -2.79 17.31
CA ASP A 125 4.04 -3.87 18.03
C ASP A 125 3.99 -5.18 17.22
N ALA A 126 2.84 -5.51 16.63
CA ALA A 126 2.70 -6.68 15.76
C ALA A 126 3.61 -6.58 14.51
N ILE A 127 3.65 -5.41 13.84
CA ILE A 127 4.55 -5.17 12.70
C ILE A 127 6.01 -5.33 13.11
N SER A 128 6.40 -4.78 14.27
CA SER A 128 7.77 -4.87 14.78
C SER A 128 8.15 -6.31 15.10
N HIS A 129 7.25 -7.07 15.71
CA HIS A 129 7.43 -8.49 15.97
C HIS A 129 7.65 -9.27 14.66
N LEU A 130 6.76 -9.10 13.67
CA LEU A 130 6.86 -9.79 12.38
C LEU A 130 8.16 -9.46 11.62
N ASN A 131 8.62 -8.20 11.68
CA ASN A 131 9.87 -7.80 11.05
C ASN A 131 11.12 -8.41 11.72
N SER A 132 11.01 -8.83 12.99
CA SER A 132 12.10 -9.43 13.78
C SER A 132 12.25 -10.94 13.58
N LEU A 133 11.29 -11.60 12.92
CA LEU A 133 11.30 -13.05 12.75
C LEU A 133 12.50 -13.52 11.93
N THR A 134 13.05 -14.67 12.33
CA THR A 134 14.08 -15.36 11.55
C THR A 134 13.47 -15.89 10.24
N PRO A 135 14.00 -15.51 9.07
CA PRO A 135 13.49 -15.99 7.78
C PRO A 135 13.65 -17.50 7.63
N ALA A 136 12.70 -18.14 6.95
CA ALA A 136 12.75 -19.56 6.62
C ALA A 136 11.99 -19.83 5.32
N ALA A 137 12.51 -20.74 4.50
CA ALA A 137 11.92 -21.04 3.21
C ALA A 137 10.70 -21.96 3.34
N GLY A 138 9.66 -21.65 2.57
CA GLY A 138 8.46 -22.47 2.42
C GLY A 138 7.93 -22.45 0.99
N TYR A 139 6.62 -22.65 0.85
CA TYR A 139 5.93 -22.72 -0.44
C TYR A 139 6.17 -21.47 -1.31
N PHE A 140 6.15 -20.27 -0.71
CA PHE A 140 6.30 -19.03 -1.45
C PHE A 140 7.71 -18.91 -2.04
N THR A 141 8.72 -19.21 -1.23
CA THR A 141 10.12 -19.24 -1.66
C THR A 141 10.32 -20.18 -2.83
N GLN A 142 9.80 -21.41 -2.73
CA GLN A 142 9.91 -22.39 -3.81
C GLN A 142 9.22 -21.89 -5.09
N SER A 143 7.94 -21.58 -5.01
CA SER A 143 7.11 -21.33 -6.20
C SER A 143 7.44 -19.99 -6.88
N PHE A 144 7.62 -18.92 -6.08
CA PHE A 144 7.72 -17.56 -6.60
C PHE A 144 9.15 -17.00 -6.62
N CYS A 145 10.11 -17.66 -5.98
CA CYS A 145 11.52 -17.23 -6.00
C CYS A 145 12.42 -18.17 -6.78
N ILE A 146 12.28 -19.49 -6.58
CA ILE A 146 13.12 -20.50 -7.26
C ILE A 146 12.55 -20.81 -8.64
N ASP A 147 11.28 -21.23 -8.71
CA ASP A 147 10.68 -21.69 -9.96
C ASP A 147 10.37 -20.52 -10.90
N SER A 148 9.72 -19.47 -10.37
CA SER A 148 9.25 -18.33 -11.17
C SER A 148 10.17 -17.11 -11.18
N ARG A 149 11.09 -16.99 -10.21
CA ARG A 149 12.02 -15.85 -10.06
C ARG A 149 11.35 -14.46 -10.04
N TYR A 150 10.19 -14.35 -9.40
CA TYR A 150 9.52 -13.05 -9.18
C TYR A 150 10.14 -12.29 -8.01
N PHE A 151 10.65 -13.00 -7.00
CA PHE A 151 11.30 -12.42 -5.83
C PHE A 151 12.66 -13.06 -5.61
N GLN A 152 13.55 -12.35 -4.89
CA GLN A 152 14.78 -12.99 -4.43
C GLN A 152 14.50 -13.95 -3.28
N PRO A 153 15.19 -15.10 -3.20
CA PRO A 153 14.92 -16.13 -2.18
C PRO A 153 14.88 -15.59 -0.75
N PHE A 154 15.82 -14.71 -0.37
CA PHE A 154 15.84 -14.13 0.98
C PHE A 154 14.59 -13.28 1.33
N ASN A 155 13.94 -12.70 0.31
CA ASN A 155 12.66 -12.01 0.49
C ASN A 155 11.50 -13.01 0.52
N GLY A 156 11.58 -14.09 -0.25
CA GLY A 156 10.63 -15.20 -0.18
C GLY A 156 10.57 -15.85 1.20
N GLU A 157 11.72 -16.10 1.81
CA GLU A 157 11.85 -16.67 3.15
C GLU A 157 11.18 -15.78 4.23
N ARG A 158 11.23 -14.46 4.03
CA ARG A 158 10.50 -13.51 4.89
C ARG A 158 9.00 -13.60 4.65
N VAL A 159 8.55 -13.66 3.39
CA VAL A 159 7.11 -13.80 3.08
C VAL A 159 6.54 -15.07 3.69
N ASP A 160 7.24 -16.20 3.57
CA ASP A 160 6.79 -17.47 4.12
C ASP A 160 6.57 -17.38 5.63
N VAL A 161 7.58 -16.96 6.39
CA VAL A 161 7.50 -16.88 7.86
C VAL A 161 6.48 -15.86 8.32
N VAL A 162 6.43 -14.67 7.70
CA VAL A 162 5.47 -13.64 8.09
C VAL A 162 4.04 -14.08 7.79
N ARG A 163 3.79 -14.69 6.62
CA ARG A 163 2.46 -15.17 6.25
C ARG A 163 1.98 -16.29 7.18
N GLU A 164 2.86 -17.22 7.52
CA GLU A 164 2.56 -18.29 8.48
C GLU A 164 2.23 -17.72 9.85
N LYS A 165 3.04 -16.76 10.34
CA LYS A 165 2.83 -16.12 11.64
C LYS A 165 1.52 -15.31 11.70
N ILE A 166 1.17 -14.62 10.61
CA ILE A 166 -0.13 -13.92 10.50
C ILE A 166 -1.27 -14.92 10.63
N ALA A 167 -1.21 -16.03 9.88
CA ALA A 167 -2.26 -17.04 9.90
C ALA A 167 -2.38 -17.75 11.26
N SER A 168 -1.27 -18.01 11.96
CA SER A 168 -1.29 -18.71 13.25
C SER A 168 -1.77 -17.85 14.41
N ASP A 169 -1.32 -16.59 14.47
CA ASP A 169 -1.47 -15.77 15.68
C ASP A 169 -2.55 -14.70 15.55
N TYR A 170 -2.88 -14.28 14.32
CA TYR A 170 -3.73 -13.12 14.08
C TYR A 170 -5.01 -13.45 13.31
N SER A 171 -5.19 -14.69 12.84
CA SER A 171 -6.39 -15.11 12.12
C SER A 171 -7.67 -14.82 12.91
N GLY A 172 -8.63 -14.16 12.28
CA GLY A 172 -9.91 -13.77 12.89
C GLY A 172 -9.84 -12.56 13.82
N THR A 173 -8.66 -11.99 14.03
CA THR A 173 -8.49 -10.74 14.78
C THR A 173 -8.59 -9.53 13.85
N TRP A 174 -8.77 -8.33 14.43
CA TRP A 174 -8.78 -7.09 13.65
C TRP A 174 -7.43 -6.79 12.97
N LEU A 175 -6.33 -7.39 13.44
CA LEU A 175 -4.98 -7.21 12.93
C LEU A 175 -4.71 -7.99 11.64
N GLU A 176 -5.47 -9.05 11.36
CA GLU A 176 -5.20 -9.94 10.21
C GLU A 176 -5.10 -9.16 8.89
N ALA A 177 -6.16 -8.41 8.57
CA ALA A 177 -6.23 -7.63 7.34
C ALA A 177 -5.12 -6.57 7.20
N PRO A 178 -4.89 -5.66 8.18
CA PRO A 178 -3.84 -4.65 8.05
C PRO A 178 -2.44 -5.25 7.99
N LEU A 179 -2.16 -6.36 8.67
CA LEU A 179 -0.88 -7.06 8.58
C LEU A 179 -0.68 -7.72 7.21
N LEU A 180 -1.71 -8.37 6.66
CA LEU A 180 -1.68 -8.91 5.30
C LEU A 180 -1.51 -7.81 4.25
N ALA A 181 -2.22 -6.68 4.40
CA ALA A 181 -2.07 -5.53 3.54
C ALA A 181 -0.62 -5.02 3.58
N SER A 182 -0.05 -4.83 4.77
CA SER A 182 1.36 -4.44 4.96
C SER A 182 2.33 -5.38 4.25
N LEU A 183 2.12 -6.70 4.37
CA LEU A 183 2.93 -7.72 3.70
C LEU A 183 2.83 -7.62 2.17
N ILE A 184 1.62 -7.46 1.62
CA ILE A 184 1.41 -7.31 0.17
C ILE A 184 2.13 -6.06 -0.36
N LEU A 185 2.02 -4.94 0.35
CA LEU A 185 2.72 -3.70 0.00
C LEU A 185 4.24 -3.86 0.08
N ALA A 186 4.74 -4.55 1.09
CA ALA A 186 6.15 -4.83 1.27
C ALA A 186 6.70 -5.73 0.14
N ALA A 187 5.93 -6.74 -0.27
CA ALA A 187 6.26 -7.59 -1.40
C ALA A 187 6.29 -6.79 -2.72
N ASP A 188 5.26 -6.00 -3.04
CA ASP A 188 5.27 -5.15 -4.25
C ASP A 188 6.52 -4.25 -4.29
N ARG A 189 7.01 -3.77 -3.14
CA ARG A 189 8.21 -2.92 -3.07
C ARG A 189 9.51 -3.59 -3.54
N VAL A 190 9.60 -4.92 -3.47
CA VAL A 190 10.81 -5.70 -3.74
C VAL A 190 10.65 -6.75 -4.84
N ASP A 191 9.60 -6.62 -5.65
CA ASP A 191 9.36 -7.53 -6.78
C ASP A 191 10.38 -7.34 -7.93
N SER A 192 10.56 -8.39 -8.71
CA SER A 192 11.37 -8.39 -9.94
C SER A 192 10.53 -8.66 -11.19
N THR A 193 9.31 -8.11 -11.22
CA THR A 193 8.38 -8.30 -12.33
C THR A 193 8.22 -7.04 -13.18
N THR A 194 7.83 -7.21 -14.44
CA THR A 194 7.46 -6.09 -15.33
C THR A 194 5.97 -6.02 -15.59
N GLY A 195 5.40 -4.83 -15.33
CA GLY A 195 4.01 -4.52 -15.65
C GLY A 195 3.00 -5.40 -14.90
N VAL A 196 1.74 -5.28 -15.29
CA VAL A 196 0.61 -5.97 -14.62
C VAL A 196 0.44 -7.41 -15.10
N GLN A 197 1.07 -7.77 -16.23
CA GLN A 197 1.11 -9.16 -16.71
C GLN A 197 2.26 -9.99 -16.13
N MET A 198 3.01 -9.43 -15.16
CA MET A 198 4.01 -10.14 -14.37
C MET A 198 5.04 -10.90 -15.22
N ALA A 199 5.47 -10.33 -16.35
CA ALA A 199 6.49 -10.94 -17.18
C ALA A 199 7.85 -10.90 -16.43
N TYR A 200 8.54 -12.04 -16.40
CA TYR A 200 9.83 -12.16 -15.76
C TYR A 200 10.87 -11.31 -16.49
N LEU A 201 11.68 -10.58 -15.73
CA LEU A 201 12.81 -9.85 -16.28
C LEU A 201 13.98 -10.80 -16.53
N LYS A 202 14.71 -10.58 -17.63
CA LYS A 202 15.96 -11.32 -17.92
C LYS A 202 16.99 -11.14 -16.81
N ASN A 203 17.01 -9.96 -16.18
CA ASN A 203 17.88 -9.60 -15.07
C ASN A 203 17.05 -9.16 -13.86
N TRP A 204 17.53 -9.40 -12.64
CA TRP A 204 16.88 -8.92 -11.43
C TRP A 204 16.66 -7.40 -11.45
N SER A 205 15.47 -6.95 -11.05
CA SER A 205 15.20 -5.52 -10.86
C SER A 205 16.10 -4.95 -9.76
N HIS A 206 16.50 -3.68 -9.86
CA HIS A 206 17.31 -3.04 -8.82
C HIS A 206 16.61 -3.11 -7.45
N ARG A 207 15.29 -2.87 -7.43
CA ARG A 207 14.49 -2.85 -6.21
C ARG A 207 14.39 -4.20 -5.50
N SER A 208 14.49 -5.31 -6.23
CA SER A 208 14.41 -6.65 -5.64
C SER A 208 15.55 -7.00 -4.70
N LYS A 209 16.64 -6.22 -4.73
CA LYS A 209 17.78 -6.35 -3.80
C LYS A 209 17.51 -5.72 -2.43
N HIS A 210 16.46 -4.90 -2.29
CA HIS A 210 16.08 -4.36 -1.00
C HIS A 210 15.45 -5.45 -0.13
N LYS A 211 15.54 -5.26 1.19
CA LYS A 211 14.90 -6.14 2.16
C LYS A 211 13.40 -5.85 2.21
N LEU A 212 12.61 -6.92 2.23
CA LEU A 212 11.18 -6.84 2.50
C LEU A 212 10.98 -6.35 3.94
N GLU A 213 10.26 -5.24 4.11
CA GLU A 213 9.97 -4.65 5.41
C GLU A 213 8.51 -4.24 5.47
N LEU A 214 7.82 -4.75 6.50
CA LEU A 214 6.44 -4.39 6.80
C LEU A 214 6.43 -2.98 7.39
N ASN A 215 5.47 -2.18 6.94
CA ASN A 215 5.24 -0.81 7.43
C ASN A 215 3.77 -0.66 7.81
N ASP A 216 3.47 0.33 8.65
CA ASP A 216 2.09 0.71 8.95
C ASP A 216 1.33 1.00 7.64
N PRO A 217 0.19 0.32 7.36
CA PRO A 217 -0.62 0.58 6.17
C PRO A 217 -1.38 1.92 6.22
N VAL A 218 -1.34 2.65 7.33
CA VAL A 218 -2.01 3.94 7.59
C VAL A 218 -3.52 3.81 7.45
N LEU A 219 -4.18 3.41 8.54
CA LEU A 219 -5.63 3.26 8.57
C LEU A 219 -6.35 4.61 8.34
N LEU A 220 -7.50 4.54 7.66
CA LEU A 220 -8.32 5.71 7.38
C LEU A 220 -9.39 5.90 8.46
N ALA A 221 -9.67 7.15 8.81
CA ALA A 221 -10.76 7.52 9.72
C ALA A 221 -12.14 7.14 9.14
N GLY A 222 -13.06 6.77 10.02
CA GLY A 222 -14.44 6.42 9.73
C GLY A 222 -14.65 4.92 9.44
N GLN A 223 -15.91 4.47 9.50
CA GLN A 223 -16.29 3.10 9.19
C GLN A 223 -16.91 2.95 7.80
N GLY A 224 -16.71 1.79 7.21
CA GLY A 224 -17.30 1.35 5.96
C GLY A 224 -17.55 -0.16 5.96
N LEU A 225 -17.89 -0.71 4.80
CA LEU A 225 -18.10 -2.14 4.61
C LEU A 225 -17.25 -2.66 3.45
N ALA A 226 -16.66 -3.84 3.63
CA ALA A 226 -15.94 -4.55 2.59
C ALA A 226 -16.56 -5.93 2.39
N VAL A 227 -16.98 -6.22 1.16
CA VAL A 227 -17.63 -7.47 0.77
C VAL A 227 -16.76 -8.15 -0.29
N GLN A 228 -16.59 -9.46 -0.16
CA GLN A 228 -16.04 -10.27 -1.25
C GLN A 228 -17.20 -10.95 -1.96
N GLY A 229 -17.33 -10.72 -3.27
CA GLY A 229 -18.43 -11.26 -4.04
C GLY A 229 -18.35 -10.90 -5.52
N ASP A 230 -19.23 -11.51 -6.31
CA ASP A 230 -19.44 -11.11 -7.70
C ASP A 230 -20.52 -10.04 -7.77
N ALA A 231 -20.27 -8.99 -8.56
CA ALA A 231 -21.20 -7.88 -8.76
C ALA A 231 -22.15 -8.11 -9.95
N LEU A 232 -21.87 -9.12 -10.77
CA LEU A 232 -22.60 -9.45 -12.00
C LEU A 232 -23.68 -10.51 -11.80
#